data_AF-A0A453KH55-F1
#
_entry.id   AF-A0A453KH55-F1
#
_cell.length_a   1.000
_cell.length_b   1.000
_cell.length_c   1.000
_cell.angle_alpha   90.00
_cell.angle_beta   90.00
_cell.angle_gamma   90.00
#
_symmetry.space_group_name_H-M   'P 1'
#
loop_
_entity.id
_entity.type
_entity.pdbx_description
1 polymer ?
#
loop_
_entity_poly.entity_id
_entity_poly.type
_entity_poly.pdbx_seq_one_letter_code
_entity_poly.pdbx_strand_id
1 'polypeptide(L)' 'LKLKAALYGTERGLRASSETRAEVVELITQLEARNPTPAPTEALTLLNGKWILA' A
#
# COMPACT_ATOMS: atom_id res chain seq x y z
N LEU A 1 4.18 2.90 9.95
CA LEU A 1 4.05 2.36 11.32
C LEU A 1 2.58 2.08 11.68
N LYS A 2 1.64 3.02 11.46
CA LYS A 2 0.20 2.83 11.73
C LYS A 2 -0.51 1.79 10.84
N LEU A 3 -0.34 1.85 9.51
CA LEU A 3 -0.96 0.88 8.58
C LEU A 3 -0.53 -0.58 8.86
N LYS A 4 0.76 -0.80 9.14
CA LYS A 4 1.27 -2.14 9.51
C LYS A 4 0.64 -2.66 10.81
N ALA A 5 0.41 -1.78 11.79
CA ALA A 5 -0.23 -2.15 13.04
C ALA A 5 -1.71 -2.50 12.84
N ALA A 6 -2.44 -1.71 12.04
CA ALA A 6 -3.85 -1.97 11.71
C ALA A 6 -4.04 -3.32 10.96
N LEU A 7 -3.03 -3.77 10.22
CA LEU A 7 -3.04 -5.07 9.53
C LEU A 7 -2.61 -6.25 10.42
N TYR A 8 -1.92 -6.00 11.53
CA TYR A 8 -1.39 -7.05 12.38
C TYR A 8 -2.53 -7.88 12.99
N GLY A 9 -2.41 -9.21 12.96
CA GLY A 9 -3.44 -10.12 13.49
C GLY A 9 -4.72 -10.24 12.64
N THR A 10 -4.83 -9.53 11.53
CA THR A 10 -6.04 -9.57 10.67
C THR A 10 -6.02 -10.66 9.59
N GLU A 11 -5.01 -11.53 9.57
CA GLU A 11 -4.78 -12.49 8.47
C GLU A 11 -4.78 -11.83 7.09
N ARG A 12 -3.99 -10.76 6.92
CA ARG A 12 -3.96 -9.95 5.69
C ARG A 12 -5.35 -9.41 5.31
N GLY A 13 -6.12 -8.99 6.31
CA GLY A 13 -7.46 -8.41 6.13
C GLY A 13 -8.62 -9.42 6.06
N LEU A 14 -8.35 -10.74 6.06
CA LEU A 14 -9.41 -11.76 6.06
C LEU A 14 -10.28 -11.68 7.33
N ARG A 15 -9.66 -11.43 8.49
CA ARG A 15 -10.33 -11.32 9.79
C ARG A 15 -10.59 -9.88 10.25
N ALA A 16 -10.32 -8.88 9.41
CA ALA A 16 -10.55 -7.48 9.78
C ALA A 16 -12.05 -7.16 9.87
N SER A 17 -12.46 -6.47 10.94
CA SER A 17 -13.81 -5.90 11.06
C SER A 17 -14.06 -4.83 10.01
N SER A 18 -15.32 -4.43 9.83
CA SER A 18 -15.68 -3.32 8.94
C SER A 18 -14.99 -2.01 9.34
N GLU A 19 -14.89 -1.72 10.64
CA GLU A 19 -14.21 -0.53 11.15
C GLU A 19 -12.71 -0.57 10.87
N THR A 20 -12.04 -1.70 11.14
CA THR A 20 -10.61 -1.87 10.81
C THR A 20 -10.37 -1.75 9.31
N ARG A 21 -11.27 -2.28 8.48
CA ARG A 21 -11.18 -2.12 7.01
C ARG A 21 -11.30 -0.66 6.60
N ALA A 22 -12.25 0.08 7.16
CA ALA A 22 -12.42 1.50 6.87
C ALA A 22 -11.17 2.31 7.28
N GLU A 23 -10.60 2.03 8.46
CA GLU A 23 -9.34 2.66 8.88
C GLU A 23 -8.19 2.34 7.93
N VAL A 24 -8.04 1.07 7.53
CA VAL A 24 -6.99 0.66 6.59
C VAL A 24 -7.14 1.36 5.24
N VAL A 25 -8.36 1.48 4.71
CA VAL A 25 -8.64 2.19 3.44
C VAL A 25 -8.27 3.67 3.55
N GLU A 26 -8.59 4.33 4.66
CA GLU A 26 -8.21 5.72 4.90
C GLU A 26 -6.69 5.88 4.97
N LEU A 27 -6.00 4.99 5.67
CA LEU A 27 -4.54 5.00 5.76
C LEU A 27 -3.86 4.73 4.41
N ILE A 28 -4.45 3.90 3.55
CA ILE A 28 -4.00 3.68 2.17
C ILE A 28 -4.18 4.98 1.36
N THR A 29 -5.34 5.62 1.44
CA THR A 29 -5.63 6.86 0.72
C THR A 29 -4.63 7.96 1.06
N GLN A 30 -4.31 8.14 2.35
CA GLN A 30 -3.28 9.09 2.78
C GLN A 30 -1.88 8.74 2.28
N LEU A 31 -1.57 7.45 2.15
CA LEU A 31 -0.28 6.99 1.64
C LEU A 31 -0.17 7.22 0.12
N GLU A 32 -1.23 6.90 -0.62
CA GLU A 32 -1.32 7.10 -2.06
C GLU A 32 -1.27 8.59 -2.43
N ALA A 33 -1.89 9.46 -1.64
CA ALA A 33 -1.79 10.91 -1.83
C ALA A 33 -0.34 11.45 -1.71
N ARG A 34 0.54 10.71 -1.03
CA ARG A 34 1.97 11.03 -0.89
C ARG A 34 2.85 10.31 -1.91
N ASN A 35 2.28 9.50 -2.79
CA ASN A 35 3.01 8.81 -3.83
C ASN A 35 3.41 9.80 -4.94
N PRO A 36 4.71 10.08 -5.14
CA PRO A 36 5.15 10.99 -6.20
C PRO A 36 4.95 10.42 -7.61
N THR A 37 4.72 9.11 -7.74
CA THR A 37 4.55 8.41 -9.02
C THR A 37 3.29 7.54 -8.98
N PRO A 38 2.09 8.15 -9.09
CA PRO A 38 0.80 7.44 -9.01
C PRO A 38 0.55 6.48 -10.18
N ALA A 39 1.14 6.76 -11.35
CA ALA A 39 1.11 5.90 -12.52
C ALA A 39 2.54 5.38 -12.82
N PRO A 40 3.05 4.39 -12.06
CA PRO A 40 4.45 3.97 -12.17
C PRO A 40 4.80 3.43 -13.55
N THR A 41 3.86 2.79 -14.25
CA THR A 41 4.02 2.29 -15.62
C THR A 41 4.21 3.39 -16.67
N GLU A 42 3.79 4.62 -16.37
CA GLU A 42 4.00 5.78 -17.24
C GLU A 42 5.35 6.44 -16.97
N ALA A 43 5.95 6.22 -15.80
CA ALA A 43 7.25 6.72 -15.42
C ALA A 43 8.39 5.79 -15.87
N LEU A 44 8.46 5.50 -17.18
CA LEU A 44 9.41 4.54 -17.77
C LEU A 44 10.88 4.82 -17.42
N THR A 45 11.24 6.10 -17.26
CA THR A 45 12.59 6.50 -16.83
C THR A 45 12.96 5.98 -15.44
N LEU A 46 11.99 5.85 -14.54
CA LEU A 46 12.17 5.31 -13.19
C LEU A 46 12.10 3.78 -13.16
N LEU A 47 11.44 3.16 -14.14
CA LEU A 47 11.33 1.71 -14.26
C LEU A 47 12.50 1.05 -15.02
N ASN A 48 13.33 1.85 -15.68
CA ASN A 48 14.49 1.34 -16.40
C ASN A 48 15.52 0.73 -15.45
N GLY A 49 16.05 -0.45 -15.79
CA GLY A 49 17.09 -1.12 -15.02
C GLY A 49 17.02 -2.63 -15.11
N LYS A 50 17.96 -3.30 -14.44
CA LYS A 50 17.96 -4.75 -14.32
C LYS A 50 17.09 -5.16 -13.13
N TRP A 51 15.90 -5.66 -13.43
CA TRP A 51 15.01 -6.26 -12.43
C TRP A 51 15.54 -7.66 -12.09
N ILE A 52 15.75 -7.94 -10.81
CA ILE A 52 16.17 -9.25 -10.31
C ILE A 52 15.06 -9.77 -9.42
N LEU A 53 14.54 -10.96 -9.73
CA LEU A 53 13.77 -11.73 -8.77
C LEU A 53 14.79 -12.43 -7.86
N ALA A 54 14.79 -12.09 -6.57
CA ALA A 54 15.54 -12.80 -5.54
C ALA A 54 14.64 -13.84 -4.87
#